data_AF-A0A1Q4A3S1-F1
#
_entry.id   AF-A0A1Q4A3S1-F1
#
_cell.length_a   1.000
_cell.length_b   1.000
_cell.length_c   1.000
_cell.angle_alpha   90.00
_cell.angle_beta   90.00
_cell.angle_gamma   90.00
#
_symmetry.space_group_name_H-M   'P 1'
#
loop_
_entity.id
_entity.type
_entity.pdbx_description
1 polymer ?
#
loop_
_entity_poly.entity_id
_entity_poly.type
_entity_poly.pdbx_seq_one_letter_code
_entity_poly.pdbx_strand_id
1 'polypeptide(L)'
;MTDQAIRVVPAGWYEDPSDPGQVRWWNGIAWTDHTQAKPDLDAIADAESAELEASFAVPAATRNRNRIRSTSTAESWLVAFSPVLLALGLFAAAWAWLYLAPDLIVGIVALVVAYALVIVFAILDRRKLARWGHTPPPLVGALLTAPVYLLIRALRLPKSWGQLIAWALLMVGLIGVPAGAWFGGALTNVQTAVRIQAEIRDELVGSGKASALSCPPIADTTTVGAIYTCEVTRPDGSRGKLWVSIDSDEGDYSYSFAIS
;
A
#
# COMPACT_ATOMS: atom_id res chain seq x y z
N MET A 1 -6.40 -64.76 54.82
CA MET A 1 -5.36 -64.00 54.11
C MET A 1 -5.94 -62.63 53.73
N THR A 2 -5.50 -61.58 54.41
CA THR A 2 -5.35 -60.23 53.87
C THR A 2 -4.42 -59.49 54.84
N ASP A 3 -3.17 -59.50 54.42
CA ASP A 3 -2.00 -58.70 54.79
C ASP A 3 -2.31 -57.44 55.65
N GLN A 4 -2.16 -57.54 56.98
CA GLN A 4 -1.94 -56.36 57.81
C GLN A 4 -0.49 -55.93 57.58
N ALA A 5 -0.27 -55.12 56.53
CA ALA A 5 0.98 -54.42 56.35
C ALA A 5 1.27 -53.63 57.62
N ILE A 6 2.31 -54.05 58.36
CA ILE A 6 2.86 -53.32 59.51
C ILE A 6 3.24 -51.94 58.97
N ARG A 7 2.45 -50.90 59.25
CA ARG A 7 2.83 -49.52 58.95
C ARG A 7 3.98 -49.14 59.89
N VAL A 8 5.20 -49.38 59.44
CA VAL A 8 6.39 -48.83 60.07
C VAL A 8 6.37 -47.33 59.83
N VAL A 9 6.20 -46.55 60.91
CA VAL A 9 6.30 -45.09 60.84
C VAL A 9 7.78 -44.75 60.60
N PRO A 10 8.11 -44.04 59.51
CA PRO A 10 9.50 -43.76 59.18
C PRO A 10 10.13 -42.84 60.23
N ALA A 11 11.45 -42.94 60.39
CA ALA A 11 12.17 -42.05 61.31
C ALA A 11 12.01 -40.58 60.89
N GLY A 12 11.73 -39.71 61.86
CA GLY A 12 11.37 -38.31 61.61
C GLY A 12 10.99 -37.54 62.87
N TRP A 13 10.77 -36.24 62.72
CA TRP A 13 10.21 -35.38 63.76
C TRP A 13 8.68 -35.46 63.72
N TYR A 14 8.08 -35.76 64.87
CA TYR A 14 6.63 -35.86 65.02
C TYR A 14 6.19 -35.12 66.28
N GLU A 15 4.90 -34.80 66.39
CA GLU A 15 4.35 -34.14 67.57
C GLU A 15 4.61 -34.99 68.82
N ASP A 16 5.11 -34.37 69.89
CA ASP A 16 5.33 -35.08 71.15
C ASP A 16 3.98 -35.35 71.83
N PRO A 17 3.59 -36.61 72.07
CA PRO A 17 2.35 -36.93 72.76
C PRO A 17 2.29 -36.39 74.20
N SER A 18 3.45 -36.06 74.78
CA SER A 18 3.60 -35.59 76.17
C SER A 18 3.55 -34.07 76.28
N ASP A 19 3.91 -33.35 75.21
CA ASP A 19 3.91 -31.89 75.15
C ASP A 19 3.57 -31.39 73.73
N PRO A 20 2.35 -30.87 73.52
CA PRO A 20 1.91 -30.42 72.20
C PRO A 20 2.68 -29.19 71.66
N GLY A 21 3.46 -28.51 72.50
CA GLY A 21 4.32 -27.38 72.10
C GLY A 21 5.64 -27.79 71.43
N GLN A 22 5.95 -29.09 71.39
CA GLN A 22 7.23 -29.60 70.90
C GLN A 22 7.05 -30.75 69.91
N VAL A 23 8.07 -30.94 69.09
CA VAL A 23 8.23 -32.14 68.27
C VAL A 23 9.35 -32.98 68.84
N ARG A 24 9.17 -34.30 68.81
CA ARG A 24 10.13 -35.29 69.29
C ARG A 24 10.58 -36.19 68.14
N TRP A 25 11.83 -36.63 68.19
CA TRP A 25 12.37 -37.49 67.15
C TRP A 25 11.98 -38.96 67.38
N TRP A 26 11.32 -39.56 66.39
CA TRP A 26 11.06 -40.99 66.29
C TRP A 26 12.15 -41.65 65.45
N ASN A 27 12.79 -42.71 65.94
CA ASN A 27 13.86 -43.38 65.21
C ASN A 27 13.39 -44.57 64.35
N GLY A 28 12.08 -44.82 64.27
CA GLY A 28 11.51 -45.98 63.57
C GLY A 28 11.09 -47.12 64.50
N ILE A 29 11.58 -47.13 65.75
CA ILE A 29 11.33 -48.21 66.73
C ILE A 29 10.82 -47.63 68.06
N ALA A 30 11.34 -46.48 68.49
CA ALA A 30 10.95 -45.79 69.72
C ALA A 30 11.16 -44.26 69.63
N TRP A 31 10.51 -43.53 70.53
CA TRP A 31 10.76 -42.10 70.75
C TRP A 31 12.14 -41.90 71.39
N THR A 32 12.91 -40.93 70.90
CA THR A 32 14.24 -40.58 71.42
C THR A 32 14.20 -39.29 72.24
N ASP A 33 15.21 -38.98 73.04
CA ASP A 33 15.22 -37.77 73.88
C ASP A 33 15.45 -36.45 73.11
N HIS A 34 15.61 -36.53 71.79
CA HIS A 34 15.73 -35.33 70.96
C HIS A 34 14.35 -34.68 70.78
N THR A 35 14.22 -33.46 71.31
CA THR A 35 13.03 -32.61 71.21
C THR A 35 13.42 -31.26 70.61
N GLN A 36 12.48 -30.63 69.90
CA GLN A 36 12.59 -29.29 69.38
C GLN A 36 11.26 -28.55 69.55
N ALA A 37 11.32 -27.22 69.64
CA ALA A 37 10.11 -26.41 69.62
C ALA A 37 9.36 -26.66 68.31
N LYS A 38 8.03 -26.82 68.39
CA LYS A 38 7.20 -27.02 67.20
C LYS A 38 7.31 -25.78 66.29
N PRO A 39 7.69 -25.93 65.02
CA PRO A 39 7.73 -24.81 64.08
C PRO A 39 6.34 -24.19 63.91
N ASP A 40 6.27 -22.86 63.90
CA ASP A 40 5.05 -22.12 63.57
C ASP A 40 4.85 -22.13 62.05
N LEU A 41 4.05 -23.10 61.58
CA LEU A 41 3.81 -23.29 60.15
C LEU A 41 3.02 -22.14 59.54
N ASP A 42 2.18 -21.46 60.31
CA ASP A 42 1.38 -20.33 59.84
C ASP A 42 2.29 -19.13 59.58
N ALA A 43 3.21 -18.83 60.51
CA ALA A 43 4.20 -17.77 60.32
C ALA A 43 5.15 -18.04 59.13
N ILE A 44 5.51 -19.31 58.88
CA ILE A 44 6.34 -19.70 57.74
C ILE A 44 5.56 -19.52 56.43
N ALA A 45 4.29 -19.94 56.38
CA ALA A 45 3.44 -19.80 55.21
C ALA A 45 3.14 -18.33 54.88
N ASP A 46 2.92 -17.50 55.90
CA ASP A 46 2.73 -16.06 55.73
C ASP A 46 3.98 -15.38 55.18
N ALA A 47 5.17 -15.76 55.67
CA ALA A 47 6.44 -15.25 55.18
C ALA A 47 6.71 -15.64 53.71
N GLU A 48 6.46 -16.91 53.35
CA GLU A 48 6.59 -17.40 51.97
C GLU A 48 5.62 -16.69 51.02
N SER A 49 4.37 -16.50 51.46
CA SER A 49 3.35 -15.78 50.70
C SER A 49 3.73 -14.31 50.48
N ALA A 50 4.25 -13.63 51.51
CA ALA A 50 4.71 -12.24 51.42
C ALA A 50 5.93 -12.10 50.50
N GLU A 51 6.88 -13.04 50.54
CA GLU A 51 8.02 -13.05 49.62
C GLU A 51 7.58 -13.28 48.17
N LEU A 52 6.63 -14.19 47.96
CA LEU A 52 6.06 -14.47 46.65
C LEU A 52 5.31 -13.24 46.10
N GLU A 53 4.48 -12.60 46.93
CA GLU A 53 3.78 -11.35 46.58
C GLU A 53 4.79 -10.23 46.25
N ALA A 54 5.87 -10.10 47.02
CA ALA A 54 6.93 -9.14 46.71
C ALA A 54 7.64 -9.45 45.39
N SER A 55 7.84 -10.73 45.06
CA SER A 55 8.44 -11.15 43.78
C SER A 55 7.54 -10.84 42.58
N PHE A 56 6.21 -10.93 42.76
CA PHE A 56 5.21 -10.63 41.72
C PHE A 56 4.77 -9.16 41.72
N ALA A 57 5.07 -8.40 42.78
CA ALA A 57 4.93 -6.96 42.85
C ALA A 57 6.00 -6.26 41.99
N VAL A 58 6.01 -6.58 40.70
CA VAL A 58 6.62 -5.73 39.68
C VAL A 58 5.91 -4.38 39.77
N PRO A 59 6.59 -3.25 40.04
CA PRO A 59 5.93 -1.96 40.06
C PRO A 59 5.25 -1.74 38.70
N ALA A 60 3.92 -1.65 38.72
CA ALA A 60 3.10 -1.40 37.52
C ALA A 60 3.55 -0.15 36.75
N ALA A 61 4.30 0.74 37.41
CA ALA A 61 4.86 1.97 36.87
C ALA A 61 5.92 1.78 35.77
N THR A 62 6.57 0.62 35.62
CA THR A 62 7.68 0.47 34.66
C THR A 62 7.56 -0.74 33.73
N ARG A 63 6.33 -1.14 33.37
CA ARG A 63 6.10 -1.66 32.01
C ARG A 63 5.91 -0.49 31.06
N ASN A 64 6.89 0.42 31.00
CA ASN A 64 7.05 1.23 29.81
C ASN A 64 7.58 0.28 28.73
N ARG A 65 6.67 -0.51 28.14
CA ARG A 65 6.93 -1.14 26.86
C ARG A 65 7.38 0.02 25.99
N ASN A 66 8.68 0.11 25.73
CA ASN A 66 9.22 0.90 24.63
C ASN A 66 8.56 0.31 23.39
N ARG A 67 7.33 0.73 23.13
CA ARG A 67 6.59 0.42 21.93
C ARG A 67 7.38 1.18 20.90
N ILE A 68 8.34 0.50 20.28
CA ILE A 68 9.18 1.02 19.21
C ILE A 68 8.20 1.68 18.26
N ARG A 69 8.13 3.01 18.30
CA ARG A 69 7.16 3.75 17.49
C ARG A 69 7.59 3.50 16.05
N SER A 70 6.64 3.06 15.22
CA SER A 70 6.97 2.77 13.82
C SER A 70 7.50 4.03 13.15
N THR A 71 8.54 3.87 12.33
CA THR A 71 9.05 4.96 11.48
C THR A 71 8.06 5.33 10.36
N SER A 72 7.03 4.50 10.13
CA SER A 72 5.90 4.83 9.26
C SER A 72 4.91 5.76 9.93
N THR A 73 4.82 6.98 9.40
CA THR A 73 3.81 7.99 9.73
C THR A 73 2.77 8.03 8.61
N ALA A 74 1.52 8.39 8.92
CA ALA A 74 0.49 8.60 7.89
C ALA A 74 0.91 9.70 6.90
N GLU A 75 1.57 10.72 7.41
CA GLU A 75 2.07 11.88 6.68
C GLU A 75 3.11 11.47 5.62
N SER A 76 3.99 10.51 5.93
CA SER A 76 4.94 9.98 4.95
C SER A 76 4.29 9.18 3.83
N TRP A 77 3.18 8.51 4.12
CA TRP A 77 2.39 7.82 3.10
C TRP A 77 1.66 8.81 2.19
N LEU A 78 1.17 9.94 2.72
CA LEU A 78 0.62 11.01 1.90
C LEU A 78 1.66 11.61 0.94
N VAL A 79 2.92 11.73 1.37
CA VAL A 79 4.02 12.11 0.47
C VAL A 79 4.30 11.02 -0.56
N ALA A 80 4.27 9.73 -0.18
CA ALA A 80 4.44 8.62 -1.12
C ALA A 80 3.34 8.59 -2.20
N PHE A 81 2.10 8.96 -1.84
CA PHE A 81 0.97 9.07 -2.75
C PHE A 81 0.88 10.43 -3.48
N SER A 82 1.90 11.28 -3.39
CA SER A 82 1.91 12.57 -4.09
C SER A 82 1.66 12.49 -5.60
N PRO A 83 2.11 11.46 -6.35
CA PRO A 83 1.80 11.35 -7.78
C PRO A 83 0.31 11.27 -8.06
N VAL A 84 -0.45 10.63 -7.17
CA VAL A 84 -1.92 10.51 -7.29
C VAL A 84 -2.57 11.86 -7.05
N LEU A 85 -2.14 12.60 -6.02
CA LEU A 85 -2.64 13.95 -5.76
C LEU A 85 -2.39 14.89 -6.95
N LEU A 86 -1.21 14.80 -7.55
CA LEU A 86 -0.87 15.55 -8.76
C LEU A 86 -1.77 15.16 -9.94
N ALA A 87 -1.96 13.86 -10.18
CA ALA A 87 -2.79 13.35 -11.25
C ALA A 87 -4.26 13.80 -11.11
N LEU A 88 -4.81 13.77 -9.89
CA LEU A 88 -6.16 14.27 -9.60
C LEU A 88 -6.26 15.78 -9.84
N GLY A 89 -5.25 16.56 -9.42
CA GLY A 89 -5.22 18.00 -9.67
C GLY A 89 -5.17 18.34 -11.16
N LEU A 90 -4.33 17.64 -11.93
CA LEU A 90 -4.24 17.80 -13.38
C LEU A 90 -5.53 17.37 -14.09
N PHE A 91 -6.16 16.28 -13.64
CA PHE A 91 -7.44 15.85 -14.18
C PHE A 91 -8.54 16.89 -13.95
N ALA A 92 -8.63 17.44 -12.73
CA ALA A 92 -9.57 18.51 -12.42
C ALA A 92 -9.31 19.77 -13.25
N ALA A 93 -8.04 20.13 -13.46
CA ALA A 93 -7.66 21.26 -14.31
C ALA A 93 -8.03 21.02 -15.78
N ALA A 94 -7.77 19.83 -16.32
CA ALA A 94 -8.14 19.46 -17.68
C ALA A 94 -9.66 19.47 -17.88
N TRP A 95 -10.41 18.95 -16.90
CA TRP A 95 -11.86 19.02 -16.92
C TRP A 95 -12.37 20.47 -16.90
N ALA A 96 -11.84 21.32 -16.02
CA ALA A 96 -12.20 22.74 -15.99
C ALA A 96 -11.84 23.47 -17.29
N TRP A 97 -10.70 23.12 -17.89
CA TRP A 97 -10.25 23.66 -19.17
C TRP A 97 -11.22 23.31 -20.32
N LEU A 98 -11.73 22.07 -20.33
CA LEU A 98 -12.67 21.58 -21.34
C LEU A 98 -14.08 22.13 -21.19
N TYR A 99 -14.57 22.31 -19.94
CA TYR A 99 -16.00 22.55 -19.68
C TYR A 99 -16.33 23.93 -19.09
N LEU A 100 -15.39 24.61 -18.45
CA LEU A 100 -15.64 25.90 -17.78
C LEU A 100 -15.02 27.05 -18.57
N ALA A 101 -13.69 27.08 -18.65
CA ALA A 101 -12.95 28.13 -19.34
C ALA A 101 -11.55 27.63 -19.72
N PRO A 102 -11.09 27.86 -20.96
CA PRO A 102 -9.80 27.38 -21.41
C PRO A 102 -8.63 28.27 -20.92
N ASP A 103 -8.50 28.46 -19.61
CA ASP A 103 -7.46 29.30 -18.98
C ASP A 103 -6.31 28.47 -18.39
N LEU A 104 -5.08 28.78 -18.80
CA LEU A 104 -3.85 28.13 -18.33
C LEU A 104 -3.61 28.35 -16.82
N ILE A 105 -4.14 29.44 -16.26
CA ILE A 105 -3.98 29.79 -14.84
C ILE A 105 -4.54 28.69 -13.94
N VAL A 106 -5.65 28.06 -14.32
CA VAL A 106 -6.28 26.98 -13.53
C VAL A 106 -5.32 25.77 -13.40
N GLY A 107 -4.65 25.41 -14.49
CA GLY A 107 -3.65 24.33 -14.49
C GLY A 107 -2.45 24.67 -13.60
N ILE A 108 -1.94 25.90 -13.68
CA ILE A 108 -0.83 26.36 -12.83
C ILE A 108 -1.24 26.35 -11.36
N VAL A 109 -2.43 26.84 -11.01
CA VAL A 109 -2.93 26.83 -9.64
C VAL A 109 -3.07 25.40 -9.11
N ALA A 110 -3.61 24.47 -9.89
CA ALA A 110 -3.72 23.07 -9.49
C ALA A 110 -2.35 22.43 -9.19
N LEU A 111 -1.33 22.70 -10.03
CA LEU A 111 0.04 22.25 -9.82
C LEU A 111 0.65 22.84 -8.53
N VAL A 112 0.50 24.15 -8.32
CA VAL A 112 1.01 24.85 -7.13
C VAL A 112 0.36 24.32 -5.86
N VAL A 113 -0.96 24.10 -5.87
CA VAL A 113 -1.70 23.55 -4.73
C VAL A 113 -1.25 22.13 -4.42
N ALA A 114 -1.14 21.27 -5.43
CA ALA A 114 -0.65 19.90 -5.25
C ALA A 114 0.76 19.89 -4.65
N TYR A 115 1.65 20.74 -5.16
CA TYR A 115 3.01 20.88 -4.65
C TYR A 115 3.06 21.41 -3.20
N ALA A 116 2.25 22.42 -2.89
CA ALA A 116 2.14 22.97 -1.54
C ALA A 116 1.65 21.92 -0.52
N LEU A 117 0.67 21.09 -0.89
CA LEU A 117 0.20 19.99 -0.04
C LEU A 117 1.31 18.99 0.28
N VAL A 118 2.16 18.65 -0.71
CA VAL A 118 3.32 17.76 -0.50
C VAL A 118 4.30 18.36 0.50
N ILE A 119 4.62 19.65 0.36
CA ILE A 119 5.50 20.35 1.31
C ILE A 119 4.91 20.31 2.72
N VAL A 120 3.60 20.60 2.86
CA VAL A 120 2.91 20.56 4.15
C VAL A 120 3.00 19.17 4.78
N PHE A 121 2.70 18.10 4.04
CA PHE A 121 2.80 16.73 4.54
C PHE A 121 4.23 16.35 4.93
N ALA A 122 5.23 16.75 4.16
CA ALA A 122 6.63 16.53 4.50
C ALA A 122 7.03 17.28 5.79
N ILE A 123 6.57 18.52 5.99
CA ILE A 123 6.81 19.27 7.24
C ILE A 123 6.13 18.58 8.43
N LEU A 124 4.89 18.10 8.27
CA LEU A 124 4.15 17.40 9.33
C LEU A 124 4.83 16.08 9.73
N ASP A 125 5.31 15.30 8.75
CA ASP A 125 6.10 14.08 8.99
C ASP A 125 7.37 14.40 9.80
N ARG A 126 8.13 15.43 9.40
CA ARG A 126 9.33 15.88 10.13
C ARG A 126 9.01 16.25 11.58
N ARG A 127 7.95 17.03 11.81
CA ARG A 127 7.52 17.43 13.17
C ARG A 127 7.09 16.22 14.00
N LYS A 128 6.53 15.18 13.37
CA LYS A 128 6.11 13.95 14.05
C LYS A 128 7.30 13.05 14.41
N LEU A 129 8.25 12.89 13.49
CA LEU A 129 9.50 12.17 13.74
C LEU A 129 10.32 12.80 14.87
N ALA A 130 10.45 14.13 14.88
CA ALA A 130 11.12 14.85 15.97
C ALA A 130 10.44 14.62 17.32
N ARG A 131 9.09 14.67 17.37
CA ARG A 131 8.30 14.37 18.58
C ARG A 131 8.44 12.92 19.07
N TRP A 132 8.87 12.02 18.20
CA TRP A 132 9.05 10.60 18.51
C TRP A 132 10.50 10.24 18.86
N GLY A 133 11.40 11.23 18.91
CA GLY A 133 12.82 11.02 19.23
C GLY A 133 13.65 10.46 18.08
N HIS A 134 13.12 10.45 16.86
CA HIS A 134 13.88 10.08 15.66
C HIS A 134 14.60 11.30 15.07
N THR A 135 15.68 11.07 14.33
CA THR A 135 16.41 12.10 13.59
C THR A 135 15.67 12.43 12.29
N PRO A 136 14.97 13.57 12.18
CA PRO A 136 14.20 13.88 10.98
C PRO A 136 15.13 14.23 9.80
N PRO A 137 14.65 14.09 8.56
CA PRO A 137 15.30 14.67 7.38
C PRO A 137 15.53 16.19 7.53
N PRO A 138 16.45 16.82 6.77
CA PRO A 138 16.62 18.27 6.76
C PRO A 138 15.45 18.96 6.05
N LEU A 139 15.20 20.25 6.34
CA LEU A 139 14.07 21.00 5.77
C LEU A 139 14.21 21.18 4.26
N VAL A 140 15.44 21.38 3.80
CA VAL A 140 15.77 21.50 2.38
C VAL A 140 15.27 20.28 1.59
N GLY A 141 15.37 19.08 2.17
CA GLY A 141 14.84 17.86 1.56
C GLY A 141 13.32 17.91 1.33
N ALA A 142 12.58 18.59 2.21
CA ALA A 142 11.12 18.76 2.08
C ALA A 142 10.72 19.83 1.04
N LEU A 143 11.63 20.75 0.70
CA LEU A 143 11.39 21.85 -0.24
C LEU A 143 11.81 21.53 -1.68
N LEU A 144 12.52 20.43 -1.91
CA LEU A 144 13.00 20.04 -3.24
C LEU A 144 11.91 19.31 -4.01
N THR A 145 11.69 18.03 -3.71
CA THR A 145 10.67 17.19 -4.35
C THR A 145 10.31 16.02 -3.43
N ALA A 146 9.13 15.43 -3.65
CA ALA A 146 8.69 14.22 -2.94
C ALA A 146 9.73 13.06 -2.96
N PRO A 147 10.30 12.65 -4.12
CA PRO A 147 11.27 11.56 -4.15
C PRO A 147 12.57 11.90 -3.42
N VAL A 148 13.05 13.15 -3.50
CA VAL A 148 14.25 13.58 -2.77
C VAL A 148 14.01 13.52 -1.27
N TYR A 149 12.84 13.98 -0.79
CA TYR A 149 12.46 13.85 0.61
C TYR A 149 12.44 12.39 1.08
N LEU A 150 11.75 11.52 0.33
CA LEU A 150 11.61 10.10 0.65
C LEU A 150 12.94 9.36 0.58
N LEU A 151 13.84 9.73 -0.34
CA LEU A 151 15.18 9.17 -0.43
C LEU A 151 16.01 9.53 0.82
N ILE A 152 16.05 10.80 1.20
CA ILE A 152 16.78 11.23 2.41
C ILE A 152 16.20 10.54 3.66
N ARG A 153 14.89 10.36 3.71
CA ARG A 153 14.20 9.63 4.78
C ARG A 153 14.60 8.15 4.81
N ALA A 154 14.59 7.47 3.66
CA ALA A 154 15.01 6.07 3.49
C ALA A 154 16.46 5.82 3.92
N LEU A 155 17.35 6.79 3.68
CA LEU A 155 18.76 6.72 4.06
C LEU A 155 18.99 6.95 5.57
N ARG A 156 18.15 7.75 6.23
CA ARG A 156 18.32 8.11 7.65
C ARG A 156 17.54 7.23 8.63
N LEU A 157 16.41 6.67 8.20
CA LEU A 157 15.50 5.92 9.06
C LEU A 157 15.42 4.44 8.63
N PRO A 158 15.72 3.50 9.53
CA PRO A 158 15.61 2.08 9.20
C PRO A 158 14.16 1.73 8.86
N LYS A 159 14.00 0.80 7.90
CA LYS A 159 12.70 0.28 7.42
C LYS A 159 11.76 1.30 6.78
N SER A 160 12.27 2.43 6.26
CA SER A 160 11.47 3.45 5.55
C SER A 160 11.59 3.40 4.01
N TRP A 161 12.18 2.33 3.47
CA TRP A 161 12.26 2.11 2.01
C TRP A 161 10.90 1.87 1.35
N GLY A 162 9.92 1.35 2.10
CA GLY A 162 8.59 1.02 1.58
C GLY A 162 7.88 2.24 0.98
N GLN A 163 8.03 3.44 1.57
CA GLN A 163 7.40 4.65 1.02
C GLN A 163 8.02 5.08 -0.32
N LEU A 164 9.34 4.97 -0.46
CA LEU A 164 10.03 5.33 -1.70
C LEU A 164 9.69 4.34 -2.82
N ILE A 165 9.66 3.04 -2.51
CA ILE A 165 9.26 1.99 -3.45
C ILE A 165 7.80 2.21 -3.89
N ALA A 166 6.89 2.48 -2.96
CA ALA A 166 5.50 2.77 -3.28
C ALA A 166 5.37 3.98 -4.21
N TRP A 167 6.08 5.08 -3.93
CA TRP A 167 6.12 6.25 -4.80
C TRP A 167 6.63 5.90 -6.21
N ALA A 168 7.72 5.12 -6.31
CA ALA A 168 8.29 4.72 -7.60
C ALA A 168 7.33 3.85 -8.40
N LEU A 169 6.67 2.87 -7.76
CA LEU A 169 5.67 2.02 -8.42
C LEU A 169 4.48 2.83 -8.91
N LEU A 170 4.03 3.83 -8.15
CA LEU A 170 2.96 4.73 -8.59
C LEU A 170 3.37 5.56 -9.79
N MET A 171 4.59 6.09 -9.83
CA MET A 171 5.10 6.82 -10.98
C MET A 171 5.19 5.93 -12.22
N VAL A 172 5.65 4.69 -12.07
CA VAL A 172 5.67 3.70 -13.15
C VAL A 172 4.24 3.38 -13.62
N GLY A 173 3.27 3.26 -12.71
CA GLY A 173 1.87 3.03 -13.09
C GLY A 173 1.23 4.23 -13.79
N LEU A 174 1.42 5.44 -13.26
CA LEU A 174 0.80 6.67 -13.78
C LEU A 174 1.42 7.18 -15.06
N ILE A 175 2.75 7.04 -15.21
CA ILE A 175 3.49 7.59 -16.35
C ILE A 175 3.99 6.47 -17.25
N GLY A 176 4.59 5.44 -16.66
CA GLY A 176 5.21 4.34 -17.40
C GLY A 176 4.21 3.51 -18.22
N VAL A 177 3.00 3.25 -17.70
CA VAL A 177 1.97 2.51 -18.46
C VAL A 177 1.46 3.31 -19.66
N PRO A 178 1.01 4.58 -19.51
CA PRO A 178 0.63 5.39 -20.67
C PRO A 178 1.76 5.62 -21.66
N ALA A 179 2.99 5.88 -21.16
CA ALA A 179 4.16 6.05 -22.02
C ALA A 179 4.48 4.75 -22.77
N GLY A 180 4.43 3.60 -22.11
CA GLY A 180 4.63 2.30 -22.74
C GLY A 180 3.58 2.00 -23.81
N ALA A 181 2.32 2.37 -23.59
CA ALA A 181 1.27 2.27 -24.62
C ALA A 181 1.53 3.21 -25.80
N TRP A 182 2.01 4.43 -25.53
CA TRP A 182 2.32 5.42 -26.56
C TRP A 182 3.52 5.01 -27.42
N PHE A 183 4.64 4.64 -26.77
CA PHE A 183 5.89 4.28 -27.46
C PHE A 183 5.90 2.84 -27.97
N GLY A 184 5.08 1.95 -27.39
CA GLY A 184 5.00 0.53 -27.76
C GLY A 184 4.08 0.23 -28.94
N GLY A 185 3.61 1.23 -29.68
CA GLY A 185 2.78 1.04 -30.87
C GLY A 185 1.31 0.70 -30.60
N ALA A 186 0.87 0.60 -29.34
CA ALA A 186 -0.55 0.34 -29.05
C ALA A 186 -1.47 1.46 -29.57
N LEU A 187 -0.95 2.68 -29.75
CA LEU A 187 -1.69 3.82 -30.31
C LEU A 187 -1.47 4.04 -31.82
N THR A 188 -0.48 3.40 -32.46
CA THR A 188 -0.20 3.62 -33.89
C THR A 188 -1.36 3.10 -34.74
N ASN A 189 -1.95 1.98 -34.36
CA ASN A 189 -3.09 1.38 -35.08
C ASN A 189 -4.28 2.34 -35.15
N VAL A 190 -4.57 3.02 -34.04
CA VAL A 190 -5.66 4.00 -33.96
C VAL A 190 -5.32 5.26 -34.76
N GLN A 191 -4.08 5.75 -34.68
CA GLN A 191 -3.66 6.94 -35.44
C GLN A 191 -3.70 6.70 -36.94
N THR A 192 -3.21 5.55 -37.42
CA THR A 192 -3.24 5.15 -38.83
C THR A 192 -4.68 4.96 -39.33
N ALA A 193 -5.54 4.31 -38.55
CA ALA A 193 -6.97 4.20 -38.87
C ALA A 193 -7.64 5.56 -39.05
N VAL A 194 -7.43 6.48 -38.11
CA VAL A 194 -8.00 7.83 -38.19
C VAL A 194 -7.45 8.60 -39.39
N ARG A 195 -6.16 8.41 -39.74
CA ARG A 195 -5.54 9.00 -40.94
C ARG A 195 -6.23 8.53 -42.22
N ILE A 196 -6.37 7.22 -42.41
CA ILE A 196 -6.99 6.62 -43.61
C ILE A 196 -8.43 7.13 -43.77
N GLN A 197 -9.20 7.15 -42.67
CA GLN A 197 -10.58 7.65 -42.69
C GLN A 197 -10.67 9.15 -43.03
N ALA A 198 -9.74 9.95 -42.53
CA ALA A 198 -9.70 11.37 -42.84
C ALA A 198 -9.36 11.62 -44.31
N GLU A 199 -8.41 10.87 -44.87
CA GLU A 199 -7.98 10.97 -46.27
C GLU A 199 -9.07 10.54 -47.25
N ILE A 200 -9.70 9.40 -47.05
CA ILE A 200 -10.83 8.93 -47.88
C ILE A 200 -11.99 9.92 -47.85
N ARG A 201 -12.30 10.49 -46.68
CA ARG A 201 -13.35 11.49 -46.54
C ARG A 201 -12.99 12.76 -47.28
N ASP A 202 -11.76 13.25 -47.15
CA ASP A 202 -11.30 14.45 -47.84
C ASP A 202 -11.32 14.26 -49.37
N GLU A 203 -10.88 13.10 -49.86
CA GLU A 203 -10.91 12.78 -51.28
C GLU A 203 -12.35 12.71 -51.81
N LEU A 204 -13.23 11.92 -51.19
CA LEU A 204 -14.57 11.67 -51.72
C LEU A 204 -15.54 12.84 -51.50
N VAL A 205 -15.48 13.49 -50.33
CA VAL A 205 -16.35 14.63 -50.02
C VAL A 205 -15.81 15.91 -50.64
N GLY A 206 -14.49 16.13 -50.57
CA GLY A 206 -13.84 17.31 -51.16
C GLY A 206 -13.94 17.34 -52.69
N SER A 207 -13.88 16.19 -53.36
CA SER A 207 -14.11 16.11 -54.82
C SER A 207 -15.58 16.14 -55.24
N GLY A 208 -16.52 16.17 -54.29
CA GLY A 208 -17.96 16.17 -54.55
C GLY A 208 -18.51 14.82 -55.04
N LYS A 209 -17.73 13.74 -54.99
CA LYS A 209 -18.19 12.37 -55.32
C LYS A 209 -19.15 11.80 -54.26
N ALA A 210 -19.05 12.28 -53.02
CA ALA A 210 -19.91 11.94 -51.90
C ALA A 210 -20.35 13.20 -51.14
N SER A 211 -21.57 13.19 -50.61
CA SER A 211 -22.08 14.22 -49.69
C SER A 211 -21.80 13.90 -48.22
N ALA A 212 -21.71 12.60 -47.87
CA ALA A 212 -21.32 12.15 -46.53
C ALA A 212 -20.65 10.78 -46.58
N LEU A 213 -19.72 10.54 -45.65
CA LEU A 213 -19.02 9.27 -45.46
C LEU A 213 -19.14 8.86 -43.99
N SER A 214 -19.61 7.63 -43.73
CA SER A 214 -19.75 7.07 -42.40
C SER A 214 -19.04 5.72 -42.34
N CYS A 215 -17.89 5.66 -41.67
CA CYS A 215 -17.11 4.45 -41.46
C CYS A 215 -17.22 3.98 -40.00
N PRO A 216 -17.29 2.66 -39.73
CA PRO A 216 -17.10 2.15 -38.36
C PRO A 216 -15.68 2.48 -37.86
N PRO A 217 -15.47 2.62 -36.55
CA PRO A 217 -14.13 2.88 -36.00
C PRO A 217 -13.21 1.71 -36.33
N ILE A 218 -12.21 1.95 -37.18
CA ILE A 218 -11.18 0.96 -37.51
C ILE A 218 -10.23 0.94 -36.32
N ALA A 219 -10.26 -0.12 -35.52
CA ALA A 219 -9.42 -0.23 -34.33
C ALA A 219 -8.12 -1.03 -34.58
N ASP A 220 -8.06 -1.79 -35.68
CA ASP A 220 -6.93 -2.63 -36.03
C ASP A 220 -6.58 -2.44 -37.51
N THR A 221 -5.49 -1.75 -37.80
CA THR A 221 -4.96 -1.58 -39.17
C THR A 221 -3.74 -2.47 -39.43
N THR A 222 -3.42 -3.39 -38.51
CA THR A 222 -2.23 -4.24 -38.64
C THR A 222 -2.52 -5.60 -39.26
N THR A 223 -3.81 -5.97 -39.32
CA THR A 223 -4.25 -7.19 -39.99
C THR A 223 -4.33 -6.95 -41.50
N VAL A 224 -3.25 -7.28 -42.21
CA VAL A 224 -3.20 -7.24 -43.69
C VAL A 224 -4.31 -8.11 -44.28
N GLY A 225 -5.06 -7.56 -45.23
CA GLY A 225 -6.23 -8.20 -45.86
C GLY A 225 -7.54 -8.00 -45.10
N ALA A 226 -7.56 -7.24 -44.01
CA ALA A 226 -8.80 -6.85 -43.35
C ALA A 226 -9.62 -5.89 -44.24
N ILE A 227 -10.93 -6.14 -44.34
CA ILE A 227 -11.85 -5.35 -45.15
C ILE A 227 -12.87 -4.66 -44.24
N TYR A 228 -12.96 -3.33 -44.37
CA TYR A 228 -13.92 -2.48 -43.69
C TYR A 228 -14.96 -1.96 -44.68
N THR A 229 -16.21 -1.89 -44.25
CA THR A 229 -17.28 -1.30 -45.06
C THR A 229 -17.67 0.06 -44.50
N CYS A 230 -17.56 1.10 -45.32
CA CYS A 230 -18.11 2.43 -45.04
C CYS A 230 -19.41 2.65 -45.80
N GLU A 231 -20.34 3.38 -45.20
CA GLU A 231 -21.52 3.89 -45.89
C GLU A 231 -21.19 5.22 -46.54
N VAL A 232 -21.51 5.35 -47.83
CA VAL A 232 -21.31 6.56 -48.61
C VAL A 232 -22.67 7.08 -49.05
N THR A 233 -22.92 8.36 -48.80
CA THR A 233 -24.07 9.06 -49.37
C THR A 233 -23.58 9.87 -50.55
N ARG A 234 -24.17 9.65 -51.74
CA ARG A 234 -23.83 10.37 -52.97
C ARG A 234 -24.61 11.70 -53.02
N PRO A 235 -24.22 12.69 -53.85
CA PRO A 235 -24.95 13.95 -53.95
C PRO A 235 -26.42 13.82 -54.39
N ASP A 236 -26.78 12.73 -55.06
CA ASP A 236 -28.16 12.39 -55.44
C ASP A 236 -29.02 11.86 -54.28
N GLY A 237 -28.44 11.70 -53.08
CA GLY A 237 -29.09 11.15 -51.90
C GLY A 237 -29.11 9.62 -51.85
N SER A 238 -28.58 8.93 -52.88
CA SER A 238 -28.45 7.47 -52.86
C SER A 238 -27.36 7.03 -51.87
N ARG A 239 -27.59 5.90 -51.21
CA ARG A 239 -26.64 5.28 -50.28
C ARG A 239 -25.93 4.12 -50.98
N GLY A 240 -24.61 4.13 -50.93
CA GLY A 240 -23.74 3.06 -51.41
C GLY A 240 -22.85 2.52 -50.29
N LYS A 241 -22.19 1.40 -50.55
CA LYS A 241 -21.17 0.83 -49.67
C LYS A 241 -19.80 1.00 -50.32
N LEU A 242 -18.81 1.39 -49.52
CA LEU A 242 -17.40 1.47 -49.90
C LEU A 242 -16.64 0.41 -49.12
N TRP A 243 -15.93 -0.46 -49.81
CA TRP A 243 -15.03 -1.42 -49.19
C TRP A 243 -13.63 -0.83 -49.16
N VAL A 244 -12.99 -0.89 -47.99
CA VAL A 244 -11.63 -0.43 -47.73
C VAL A 244 -10.83 -1.64 -47.27
N SER A 245 -9.78 -1.99 -48.00
CA SER A 245 -8.84 -3.07 -47.68
C SER A 245 -7.53 -2.49 -47.16
N ILE A 246 -6.96 -3.12 -46.14
CA ILE A 246 -5.60 -2.82 -45.66
C ILE A 246 -4.62 -3.73 -46.40
N ASP A 247 -3.70 -3.13 -47.15
CA ASP A 247 -2.84 -3.86 -48.10
C ASP A 247 -1.42 -4.08 -47.57
N SER A 248 -0.98 -3.30 -46.57
CA SER A 248 0.32 -3.47 -45.90
C SER A 248 0.24 -3.21 -44.40
N ASP A 249 1.24 -3.71 -43.67
CA ASP A 249 1.47 -3.41 -42.25
C ASP A 249 1.93 -1.97 -42.00
N GLU A 250 2.42 -1.29 -43.04
CA GLU A 250 2.74 0.14 -43.06
C GLU A 250 1.48 1.04 -43.19
N GLY A 251 0.31 0.43 -43.40
CA GLY A 251 -0.98 1.13 -43.47
C GLY A 251 -1.34 1.64 -44.86
N ASP A 252 -0.80 1.01 -45.92
CA ASP A 252 -1.30 1.21 -47.27
C ASP A 252 -2.70 0.61 -47.39
N TYR A 253 -3.56 1.27 -48.17
CA TYR A 253 -4.95 0.87 -48.32
C TYR A 253 -5.42 1.01 -49.75
N SER A 254 -6.39 0.18 -50.12
CA SER A 254 -7.14 0.30 -51.36
C SER A 254 -8.63 0.36 -51.05
N TYR A 255 -9.40 1.02 -51.91
CA TYR A 255 -10.84 1.09 -51.75
C TYR A 255 -11.57 0.85 -53.07
N SER A 256 -12.77 0.27 -52.97
CA SER A 256 -13.66 0.08 -54.11
C SER A 256 -15.11 0.31 -53.70
N PHE A 257 -15.90 0.87 -54.62
CA PHE A 257 -17.35 0.95 -54.42
C PHE A 257 -17.93 -0.44 -54.59
N ALA A 258 -18.72 -0.88 -53.61
CA ALA A 258 -19.50 -2.08 -53.77
C ALA A 258 -20.49 -1.85 -54.92
N ILE A 259 -20.53 -2.80 -55.85
CA ILE A 259 -21.51 -2.79 -56.93
C ILE A 259 -22.87 -3.04 -56.27
N SER A 260 -23.72 -2.01 -56.26
CA SER A 260 -25.13 -2.11 -55.86
C SER A 260 -25.97 -2.64 -57.00
#